data_AF-A0A1N6S065-F1
#
_entry.id   AF-A0A1N6S065-F1
#
_cell.length_a   1.000
_cell.length_b   1.000
_cell.length_c   1.000
_cell.angle_alpha   90.00
_cell.angle_beta   90.00
_cell.angle_gamma   90.00
#
_symmetry.space_group_name_H-M   'P 1'
#
loop_
_entity.id
_entity.type
_entity.pdbx_description
1 polymer ?
#
loop_
_entity_poly.entity_id
_entity_poly.type
_entity_poly.pdbx_seq_one_letter_code
_entity_poly.pdbx_strand_id
1 'polypeptide(L)'
;MADMSPIDLLRRYEEHSQELRPLLLGLLAQSPAELARYPFVLAQRDGALPQRVRGPMPGPQGRLYLLVEGDGKCLELSLHQLIAWLMGDRHRRLAIPWFKLVYVLLSAALMLIVGSLVWHGLRELLLLLQGEEQNRLGAFSAIVFLTLALAVFDLGKTILEEEVLLHKDIFRHSTIRRTITRFIAAILIAVSIEGLLLLFKGSLGQSELLWPAVGVMGCAVGLLLALGLYVFLGARAEALLVSASQRPSLRRLPQNQSESRVQGTRAAGS
;
A
#
# COMPACT_ATOMS: atom_id res chain seq x y z
N MET A 1 10.98 -0.90 15.58
CA MET A 1 11.37 0.07 14.53
C MET A 1 11.76 -0.78 13.33
N ALA A 2 11.11 -0.64 12.18
CA ALA A 2 11.73 -1.18 10.96
C ALA A 2 12.93 -0.29 10.66
N ASP A 3 14.09 -0.87 10.41
CA ASP A 3 15.19 -0.16 9.76
C ASP A 3 14.60 0.46 8.49
N MET A 4 14.37 1.77 8.50
CA MET A 4 13.99 2.48 7.28
C MET A 4 15.15 2.31 6.31
N SER A 5 14.86 1.83 5.11
CA SER A 5 15.88 1.68 4.08
C SER A 5 16.66 3.00 3.95
N PRO A 6 17.99 2.96 3.78
CA PRO A 6 18.78 4.16 3.55
C PRO A 6 18.21 5.05 2.44
N ILE A 7 17.58 4.44 1.42
CA ILE A 7 16.93 5.15 0.30
C ILE A 7 15.70 5.94 0.77
N ASP A 8 14.86 5.36 1.65
CA ASP A 8 13.68 6.05 2.19
C ASP A 8 14.06 7.20 3.13
N LEU A 9 15.17 7.05 3.87
CA LEU A 9 15.71 8.12 4.71
C LEU A 9 16.22 9.29 3.88
N LEU A 10 16.93 9.02 2.78
CA LEU A 10 17.39 10.05 1.84
C LEU A 10 16.22 10.79 1.21
N ARG A 11 15.22 10.06 0.71
CA ARG A 11 14.02 10.65 0.11
C ARG A 11 13.30 11.60 1.06
N ARG A 12 13.10 11.18 2.31
CA ARG A 12 12.43 12.03 3.33
C ARG A 12 13.27 13.23 3.75
N TYR A 13 14.60 13.08 3.78
CA TYR A 13 15.49 14.20 4.01
C TYR A 13 15.38 15.24 2.89
N GLU A 14 15.33 14.81 1.63
CA GLU A 14 15.14 15.71 0.48
C GLU A 14 13.79 16.42 0.55
N GLU A 15 12.70 15.69 0.83
CA GLU A 15 11.34 16.24 0.97
C GLU A 15 11.26 17.35 2.03
N HIS A 16 11.96 17.22 3.17
CA HIS A 16 11.95 18.19 4.27
C HIS A 16 13.20 19.08 4.36
N SER A 17 14.07 19.06 3.35
CA SER A 17 15.40 19.71 3.40
C SER A 17 15.33 21.23 3.63
N GLN A 18 14.32 21.90 3.08
CA GLN A 18 14.13 23.35 3.19
C GLN A 18 13.72 23.78 4.61
N GLU A 19 12.94 22.94 5.31
CA GLU A 19 12.46 23.17 6.67
C GLU A 19 13.49 22.74 7.72
N LEU A 20 14.23 21.67 7.45
CA LEU A 20 15.25 21.12 8.34
C LEU A 20 16.45 22.04 8.47
N ARG A 21 16.87 22.70 7.39
CA ARG A 21 18.09 23.52 7.37
C ARG A 21 18.11 24.64 8.43
N PRO A 22 17.08 25.50 8.58
CA PRO A 22 17.07 26.51 9.63
C PRO A 22 17.01 25.91 11.04
N LEU A 23 16.33 24.78 11.24
CA LEU A 23 16.28 24.09 12.53
C LEU A 23 17.64 23.53 12.93
N LEU A 24 18.35 22.92 11.98
CA LEU A 24 19.68 22.37 12.16
C LEU A 24 20.71 23.46 12.48
N LEU A 25 20.65 24.60 11.80
CA LEU A 25 21.51 25.75 12.11
C LEU A 25 21.15 26.35 13.48
N GLY A 26 19.87 26.37 13.85
CA GLY A 26 19.41 26.81 15.18
C GLY A 26 19.97 25.97 16.34
N LEU A 27 20.37 24.72 16.10
CA LEU A 27 21.04 23.89 17.11
C LEU A 27 22.42 24.43 17.49
N LEU A 28 23.12 25.13 16.60
CA LEU A 28 24.45 25.69 16.88
C LEU A 28 24.41 26.77 17.98
N ALA A 29 23.29 27.48 18.08
CA ALA A 29 23.05 28.51 19.08
C ALA A 29 22.72 27.95 20.48
N GLN A 30 22.44 26.66 20.60
CA GLN A 30 22.06 26.01 21.86
C GLN A 30 23.28 25.70 22.75
N SER A 31 23.03 25.58 24.05
CA SER A 31 24.07 25.20 25.02
C SER A 31 24.41 23.70 24.90
N PRO A 32 25.63 23.28 25.27
CA PRO A 32 26.02 21.86 25.25
C PRO A 32 25.10 20.96 26.10
N ALA A 33 24.58 21.50 27.21
CA ALA A 33 23.66 20.78 28.10
C ALA A 33 22.27 20.56 27.49
N GLU A 34 21.81 21.46 26.62
CA GLU A 34 20.56 21.31 25.87
C GLU A 34 20.73 20.40 24.66
N LEU A 35 21.87 20.49 23.97
CA LEU A 35 22.23 19.62 22.86
C LEU A 35 22.25 18.13 23.28
N ALA A 36 22.74 17.84 24.49
CA ALA A 36 22.76 16.48 25.04
C ALA A 36 21.36 15.87 25.28
N ARG A 37 20.29 16.66 25.30
CA ARG A 37 18.91 16.15 25.44
C ARG A 37 18.34 15.62 24.13
N TYR A 38 18.96 15.94 22.99
CA TYR A 38 18.51 15.49 21.70
C TYR A 38 19.14 14.15 21.34
N PRO A 39 18.34 13.07 21.17
CA PRO A 39 18.87 11.73 20.93
C PRO A 39 19.64 11.63 19.60
N PHE A 40 19.35 12.54 18.66
CA PHE A 40 19.98 12.57 17.36
C PHE A 40 21.36 13.24 17.34
N VAL A 41 21.83 13.87 18.42
CA VAL A 41 23.18 14.45 18.52
C VAL A 41 24.15 13.37 18.99
N LEU A 42 25.09 12.98 18.12
CA LEU A 42 26.06 11.90 18.35
C LEU A 42 27.36 12.41 18.96
N ALA A 43 27.87 13.53 18.46
CA ALA A 43 29.11 14.13 18.94
C ALA A 43 29.11 15.64 18.72
N GLN A 44 29.78 16.36 19.62
CA GLN A 44 30.08 17.78 19.50
C GLN A 44 31.59 17.95 19.47
N ARG A 45 32.10 18.74 18.52
CA ARG A 45 33.51 19.12 18.41
C ARG A 45 33.62 20.62 18.19
N ASP A 46 34.78 21.19 18.49
CA ASP A 46 35.08 22.56 18.11
C ASP A 46 35.37 22.61 16.60
N GLY A 47 34.78 23.58 15.90
CA GLY A 47 34.79 23.69 14.45
C GLY A 47 35.09 25.11 13.98
N ALA A 48 36.09 25.29 13.11
CA ALA A 48 36.55 26.61 12.66
C ALA A 48 35.85 27.12 11.36
N LEU A 49 34.81 26.43 10.89
CA LEU A 49 34.23 26.63 9.57
C LEU A 49 32.97 27.53 9.60
N PRO A 50 32.65 28.23 8.49
CA PRO A 50 31.42 29.01 8.37
C PRO A 50 30.17 28.10 8.41
N GLN A 51 29.03 28.68 8.80
CA GLN A 51 27.75 27.97 8.97
C GLN A 51 27.36 27.15 7.74
N ARG A 52 27.42 25.82 7.84
CA ARG A 52 27.12 24.87 6.75
C ARG A 52 26.55 23.57 7.31
N VAL A 53 25.55 23.03 6.61
CA VAL A 53 25.05 21.67 6.82
C VAL A 53 25.62 20.79 5.71
N ARG A 54 26.35 19.73 6.08
CA ARG A 54 26.91 18.74 5.15
C ARG A 54 26.25 17.38 5.33
N GLY A 55 26.15 16.65 4.23
CA GLY A 55 25.52 15.33 4.18
C GLY A 55 24.12 15.37 3.57
N PRO A 56 23.40 14.24 3.59
CA PRO A 56 23.71 13.02 4.35
C PRO A 56 24.88 12.20 3.79
N MET A 57 25.78 11.76 4.67
CA MET A 57 26.95 10.94 4.33
C MET A 57 26.85 9.55 4.95
N PRO A 58 27.40 8.51 4.30
CA PRO A 58 27.42 7.16 4.84
C PRO A 58 28.46 7.02 5.95
N GLY A 59 28.06 6.42 7.07
CA GLY A 59 28.89 6.18 8.25
C GLY A 59 29.13 4.72 8.56
N PRO A 60 29.81 4.45 9.70
CA PRO A 60 30.06 3.08 10.12
C PRO A 60 28.73 2.31 10.21
N GLN A 61 28.74 1.08 9.69
CA GLN A 61 27.55 0.20 9.59
C GLN A 61 26.44 0.70 8.64
N GLY A 62 26.74 1.59 7.69
CA GLY A 62 25.79 2.01 6.65
C GLY A 62 24.72 3.01 7.12
N ARG A 63 24.89 3.59 8.32
CA ARG A 63 23.99 4.62 8.86
C ARG A 63 24.33 5.98 8.27
N LEU A 64 23.30 6.75 7.93
CA LEU A 64 23.47 8.11 7.39
C LEU A 64 23.58 9.14 8.52
N TYR A 65 24.54 10.04 8.40
CA TYR A 65 24.75 11.16 9.33
C TYR A 65 24.79 12.50 8.58
N LEU A 66 24.49 13.55 9.34
CA LEU A 66 24.60 14.94 8.94
C LEU A 66 25.65 15.61 9.82
N LEU A 67 26.45 16.49 9.22
CA LEU A 67 27.39 17.33 9.94
C LEU A 67 26.91 18.77 9.86
N VAL A 68 26.72 19.41 11.01
CA VAL A 68 26.33 20.83 11.07
C VAL A 68 27.52 21.59 11.65
N GLU A 69 28.14 22.42 10.83
CA GLU A 69 29.32 23.23 11.16
C GLU A 69 28.90 24.70 11.28
N GLY A 70 29.43 25.43 12.26
CA GLY A 70 29.21 26.87 12.41
C GLY A 70 29.41 27.36 13.84
N ASP A 71 29.60 28.67 14.00
CA ASP A 71 29.74 29.34 15.31
C ASP A 71 30.79 28.70 16.24
N GLY A 72 31.92 28.26 15.68
CA GLY A 72 32.98 27.62 16.47
C GLY A 72 32.72 26.14 16.81
N LYS A 73 31.62 25.54 16.32
CA LYS A 73 31.17 24.19 16.67
C LYS A 73 30.94 23.32 15.44
N CYS A 74 31.04 22.00 15.64
CA CYS A 74 30.68 20.96 14.69
C CYS A 74 29.83 19.90 15.42
N LEU A 75 28.61 19.70 14.93
CA LEU A 75 27.65 18.73 15.46
C LEU A 75 27.52 17.56 14.48
N GLU A 76 27.75 16.35 14.99
CA GLU A 76 27.48 15.11 14.27
C GLU A 76 26.09 14.62 14.63
N LEU A 77 25.19 14.52 13.64
CA LEU A 77 23.80 14.18 13.85
C LEU A 77 23.43 12.88 13.12
N SER A 78 22.72 11.98 13.79
CA SER A 78 22.16 10.80 13.14
C SER A 78 20.91 11.18 12.34
N LEU A 79 20.96 11.00 11.00
CA LEU A 79 19.82 11.30 10.14
C LEU A 79 18.60 10.45 10.53
N HIS A 80 18.83 9.17 10.83
CA HIS A 80 17.78 8.26 11.24
C HIS A 80 17.03 8.77 12.49
N GLN A 81 17.78 9.16 13.53
CA GLN A 81 17.18 9.63 14.78
C GLN A 81 16.55 11.01 14.63
N LEU A 82 17.14 11.89 13.82
CA LEU A 82 16.60 13.22 13.52
C LEU A 82 15.23 13.11 12.82
N ILE A 83 15.14 12.29 11.77
CA ILE A 83 13.87 12.05 11.06
C ILE A 83 12.87 11.36 11.99
N ALA A 84 13.30 10.38 12.80
CA ALA A 84 12.44 9.69 13.75
C ALA A 84 11.89 10.63 14.83
N TRP A 85 12.68 11.61 15.26
CA TRP A 85 12.30 12.63 16.24
C TRP A 85 11.36 13.68 15.61
N LEU A 86 11.70 14.20 14.43
CA LEU A 86 10.88 15.16 13.67
C LEU A 86 9.48 14.61 13.37
N MET A 87 9.42 13.31 13.07
CA MET A 87 8.16 12.60 12.79
C MET A 87 7.23 12.45 14.00
N GLY A 88 7.60 12.94 15.20
CA GLY A 88 6.68 13.01 16.36
C GLY A 88 6.04 11.67 16.72
N ASP A 89 6.76 10.58 16.51
CA ASP A 89 6.15 9.31 16.10
C ASP A 89 5.62 8.45 17.27
N ARG A 90 5.37 9.05 18.44
CA ARG A 90 5.05 8.32 19.68
C ARG A 90 3.58 7.85 19.70
N HIS A 91 2.65 8.68 19.26
CA HIS A 91 1.23 8.31 19.15
C HIS A 91 0.96 7.30 18.02
N ARG A 92 1.66 7.41 16.88
CA ARG A 92 1.52 6.45 15.78
C ARG A 92 2.02 5.06 16.18
N ARG A 93 3.09 4.96 16.98
CA ARG A 93 3.63 3.68 17.47
C ARG A 93 2.71 2.93 18.43
N LEU A 94 1.99 3.65 19.29
CA LEU A 94 1.02 3.05 20.21
C LEU A 94 -0.25 2.63 19.48
N ALA A 95 -0.65 3.37 18.44
CA ALA A 95 -1.87 3.08 17.68
C ALA A 95 -1.72 1.88 16.71
N ILE A 96 -0.53 1.64 16.14
CA ILE A 96 -0.31 0.53 15.18
C ILE A 96 -0.70 -0.86 15.73
N PRO A 97 -0.24 -1.32 16.91
CA PRO A 97 -0.63 -2.63 17.44
C PRO A 97 -2.12 -2.69 17.79
N TRP A 98 -2.71 -1.58 18.25
CA TRP A 98 -4.15 -1.48 18.49
C TRP A 98 -4.96 -1.68 17.22
N PHE A 99 -4.62 -0.99 16.13
CA PHE A 99 -5.29 -1.17 14.84
C PHE A 99 -5.17 -2.61 14.34
N LYS A 100 -3.98 -3.21 14.42
CA LYS A 100 -3.80 -4.64 14.06
C LYS A 100 -4.69 -5.56 14.87
N LEU A 101 -4.81 -5.33 16.18
CA LEU A 101 -5.67 -6.12 17.06
C LEU A 101 -7.15 -6.01 16.65
N VAL A 102 -7.61 -4.81 16.30
CA VAL A 102 -8.98 -4.59 15.79
C VAL A 102 -9.21 -5.36 14.49
N TYR A 103 -8.29 -5.32 13.53
CA TYR A 103 -8.41 -6.07 12.27
C TYR A 103 -8.42 -7.59 12.50
N VAL A 104 -7.56 -8.11 13.38
CA VAL A 104 -7.57 -9.54 13.74
C VAL A 104 -8.90 -9.94 14.37
N LEU A 105 -9.42 -9.13 15.30
CA LEU A 105 -10.71 -9.40 15.95
C LEU A 105 -11.86 -9.39 14.95
N LEU A 106 -11.88 -8.42 14.04
CA LEU A 106 -12.89 -8.31 12.98
C LEU A 106 -12.82 -9.51 12.03
N SER A 107 -11.64 -9.88 11.56
CA SER A 107 -11.45 -11.08 10.72
C SER A 107 -11.86 -12.35 11.45
N ALA A 108 -11.56 -12.49 12.75
CA ALA A 108 -11.99 -13.63 13.54
C ALA A 108 -13.54 -13.70 13.66
N ALA A 109 -14.19 -12.56 13.90
CA ALA A 109 -15.66 -12.49 13.92
C ALA A 109 -16.28 -12.87 12.57
N LEU A 110 -15.71 -12.40 11.45
CA LEU A 110 -16.13 -12.81 10.11
C LEU A 110 -15.97 -14.32 9.89
N MET A 111 -14.86 -14.92 10.36
CA MET A 111 -14.64 -16.38 10.25
C MET A 111 -15.65 -17.18 11.07
N LEU A 112 -16.08 -16.69 12.24
CA LEU A 112 -17.16 -17.31 13.01
C LEU A 112 -18.50 -17.25 12.25
N ILE A 113 -18.80 -16.11 11.62
CA ILE A 113 -20.01 -15.96 10.78
C ILE A 113 -19.96 -16.94 9.59
N VAL A 114 -18.82 -17.04 8.91
CA VAL A 114 -18.60 -18.02 7.83
C VAL A 114 -18.86 -19.44 8.33
N GLY A 115 -18.26 -19.83 9.47
CA GLY A 115 -18.48 -21.14 10.07
C GLY A 115 -19.95 -21.43 10.36
N SER A 116 -20.67 -20.43 10.90
CA SER A 116 -22.11 -20.53 11.13
C SER A 116 -22.90 -20.70 9.82
N LEU A 117 -22.61 -19.92 8.78
CA LEU A 117 -23.28 -20.02 7.48
C LEU A 117 -23.03 -21.38 6.81
N VAL A 118 -21.79 -21.87 6.84
CA VAL A 118 -21.44 -23.20 6.32
C VAL A 118 -22.20 -24.29 7.06
N TRP A 119 -22.28 -24.20 8.40
CA TRP A 119 -23.04 -25.15 9.20
C TRP A 119 -24.52 -25.17 8.82
N HIS A 120 -25.16 -24.01 8.67
CA HIS A 120 -26.57 -23.92 8.25
C HIS A 120 -26.78 -24.47 6.84
N GLY A 121 -25.90 -24.14 5.89
CA GLY A 121 -25.98 -24.66 4.53
C GLY A 121 -25.82 -26.19 4.46
N LEU A 122 -24.88 -26.75 5.23
CA LEU A 122 -24.67 -28.19 5.30
C LEU A 122 -25.84 -28.91 5.98
N ARG A 123 -26.42 -28.32 7.03
CA ARG A 123 -27.61 -28.85 7.71
C ARG A 123 -28.79 -28.96 6.74
N GLU A 124 -29.07 -27.92 5.95
CA GLU A 124 -30.15 -27.94 4.95
C GLU A 124 -29.91 -29.03 3.89
N LEU A 125 -28.66 -29.19 3.44
CA LEU A 125 -28.29 -30.23 2.48
C LEU A 125 -28.49 -31.65 3.05
N LEU A 126 -28.11 -31.87 4.31
CA LEU A 126 -28.29 -33.16 4.99
C LEU A 126 -29.76 -33.51 5.17
N LEU A 127 -30.60 -32.55 5.54
CA LEU A 127 -32.05 -32.74 5.67
C LEU A 127 -32.68 -33.14 4.32
N LEU A 128 -32.22 -32.55 3.21
CA LEU A 128 -32.64 -32.94 1.87
C LEU A 128 -32.26 -34.38 1.52
N LEU A 129 -31.02 -34.78 1.82
CA LEU A 129 -30.54 -36.13 1.54
C LEU A 129 -31.28 -37.21 2.35
N GLN A 130 -31.82 -36.84 3.51
CA GLN A 130 -32.62 -37.73 4.35
C GLN A 130 -34.07 -37.91 3.85
N GLY A 131 -34.48 -37.20 2.79
CA GLY A 131 -35.77 -37.41 2.13
C GLY A 131 -36.95 -36.76 2.86
N GLU A 132 -36.72 -35.75 3.68
CA GLU A 132 -37.78 -34.95 4.30
C GLU A 132 -38.55 -34.16 3.21
N GLU A 133 -39.70 -34.70 2.74
CA GLU A 133 -40.55 -34.18 1.65
C GLU A 133 -40.95 -32.70 1.80
N GLN A 134 -40.96 -32.17 3.02
CA GLN A 134 -41.28 -30.76 3.29
C GLN A 134 -40.20 -29.78 2.78
N ASN A 135 -38.98 -30.26 2.46
CA ASN A 135 -37.82 -29.39 2.21
C ASN A 135 -37.39 -29.25 0.73
N ARG A 136 -38.31 -29.29 -0.23
CA ARG A 136 -37.98 -29.06 -1.66
C ARG A 136 -37.27 -27.73 -1.93
N LEU A 137 -37.43 -26.73 -1.04
CA LEU A 137 -36.74 -25.44 -1.10
C LEU A 137 -35.40 -25.40 -0.35
N GLY A 138 -35.07 -26.43 0.43
CA GLY A 138 -33.86 -26.46 1.26
C GLY A 138 -32.58 -26.43 0.43
N ALA A 139 -32.60 -26.94 -0.82
CA ALA A 139 -31.45 -26.88 -1.72
C ALA A 139 -31.12 -25.43 -2.08
N PHE A 140 -32.15 -24.60 -2.27
CA PHE A 140 -31.97 -23.17 -2.51
C PHE A 140 -31.44 -22.46 -1.27
N SER A 141 -31.95 -22.79 -0.08
CA SER A 141 -31.45 -22.24 1.19
C SER A 141 -29.98 -22.61 1.42
N ALA A 142 -29.60 -23.87 1.14
CA ALA A 142 -28.22 -24.33 1.23
C ALA A 142 -27.30 -23.54 0.29
N ILE A 143 -27.72 -23.33 -0.97
CA ILE A 143 -26.95 -22.52 -1.93
C ILE A 143 -26.78 -21.09 -1.41
N VAL A 144 -27.85 -20.44 -0.91
CA VAL A 144 -27.76 -19.06 -0.36
C VAL A 144 -26.75 -18.99 0.79
N PHE A 145 -26.85 -19.89 1.77
CA PHE A 145 -25.95 -19.89 2.92
C PHE A 145 -24.49 -20.13 2.51
N LEU A 146 -24.24 -21.08 1.61
CA LEU A 146 -22.88 -21.39 1.15
C LEU A 146 -22.29 -20.29 0.27
N THR A 147 -23.10 -19.67 -0.58
CA THR A 147 -22.66 -18.53 -1.41
C THR A 147 -22.35 -17.31 -0.55
N LEU A 148 -23.18 -17.00 0.45
CA LEU A 148 -22.90 -15.92 1.40
C LEU A 148 -21.64 -16.23 2.23
N ALA A 149 -21.47 -17.47 2.66
CA ALA A 149 -20.27 -17.90 3.39
C ALA A 149 -19.01 -17.68 2.56
N LEU A 150 -19.02 -18.04 1.27
CA LEU A 150 -17.88 -17.86 0.37
C LEU A 150 -17.54 -16.37 0.21
N ALA A 151 -18.53 -15.51 -0.02
CA ALA A 151 -18.32 -14.08 -0.17
C ALA A 151 -17.72 -13.44 1.10
N VAL A 152 -18.24 -13.81 2.27
CA VAL A 152 -17.73 -13.31 3.57
C VAL A 152 -16.35 -13.89 3.89
N PHE A 153 -16.08 -15.14 3.51
CA PHE A 153 -14.77 -15.78 3.67
C PHE A 153 -13.69 -15.06 2.86
N ASP A 154 -13.96 -14.77 1.58
CA ASP A 154 -13.03 -14.05 0.72
C ASP A 154 -12.73 -12.64 1.27
N LEU A 155 -13.74 -11.96 1.83
CA LEU A 155 -13.56 -10.69 2.53
C LEU A 155 -12.68 -10.83 3.78
N GLY A 156 -13.03 -11.76 4.67
CA GLY A 156 -12.30 -11.95 5.93
C GLY A 156 -10.85 -12.36 5.70
N LYS A 157 -10.60 -13.20 4.68
CA LYS A 157 -9.26 -13.57 4.22
C LYS A 157 -8.51 -12.35 3.68
N THR A 158 -9.14 -11.53 2.85
CA THR A 158 -8.52 -10.33 2.28
C THR A 158 -8.10 -9.34 3.37
N ILE A 159 -8.98 -9.04 4.34
CA ILE A 159 -8.66 -8.14 5.46
C ILE A 159 -7.47 -8.69 6.26
N LEU A 160 -7.46 -10.00 6.54
CA LEU A 160 -6.37 -10.62 7.29
C LEU A 160 -5.05 -10.60 6.49
N GLU A 161 -5.11 -10.93 5.20
CA GLU A 161 -3.94 -10.92 4.31
C GLU A 161 -3.37 -9.52 4.17
N GLU A 162 -4.18 -8.49 3.92
CA GLU A 162 -3.71 -7.14 3.63
C GLU A 162 -3.33 -6.32 4.86
N GLU A 163 -4.08 -6.42 5.96
CA GLU A 163 -3.88 -5.55 7.13
C GLU A 163 -3.02 -6.19 8.23
N VAL A 164 -2.99 -7.53 8.30
CA VAL A 164 -2.28 -8.26 9.36
C VAL A 164 -1.02 -8.94 8.85
N LEU A 165 -1.11 -9.67 7.73
CA LEU A 165 -0.02 -10.50 7.21
C LEU A 165 0.91 -9.74 6.24
N LEU A 166 0.37 -8.81 5.43
CA LEU A 166 1.18 -8.00 4.54
C LEU A 166 1.99 -6.99 5.36
N HIS A 167 3.31 -7.19 5.38
CA HIS A 167 4.20 -6.17 5.90
C HIS A 167 4.01 -4.91 5.03
N LYS A 168 3.93 -3.74 5.68
CA LYS A 168 3.81 -2.41 5.04
C LYS A 168 5.05 -2.12 4.19
N ASP A 169 5.19 -2.81 3.06
CA ASP A 169 6.11 -2.43 2.01
C ASP A 169 5.43 -1.36 1.19
N ILE A 170 6.07 -0.19 1.19
CA ILE A 170 5.58 1.11 0.72
C ILE A 170 5.39 1.13 -0.82
N PHE A 171 5.66 0.02 -1.51
CA PHE A 171 5.88 -0.04 -2.96
C PHE A 171 4.83 -0.78 -3.79
N ARG A 172 3.55 -0.78 -3.42
CA ARG A 172 2.59 -1.53 -4.26
C ARG A 172 1.20 -0.92 -4.40
N HIS A 173 1.14 0.21 -5.10
CA HIS A 173 -0.09 0.72 -5.74
C HIS A 173 -0.77 -0.33 -6.66
N SER A 174 -0.05 -1.34 -7.16
CA SER A 174 -0.61 -2.40 -8.03
C SER A 174 -1.36 -3.52 -7.29
N THR A 175 -1.18 -3.70 -5.98
CA THR A 175 -1.87 -4.78 -5.23
C THR A 175 -3.33 -4.44 -4.98
N ILE A 176 -3.60 -3.18 -4.63
CA ILE A 176 -4.93 -2.68 -4.26
C ILE A 176 -5.93 -2.93 -5.39
N ARG A 177 -5.54 -2.66 -6.65
CA ARG A 177 -6.43 -2.87 -7.81
C ARG A 177 -6.86 -4.33 -7.94
N ARG A 178 -5.91 -5.27 -7.83
CA ARG A 178 -6.18 -6.71 -7.96
C ARG A 178 -7.10 -7.19 -6.84
N THR A 179 -6.89 -6.71 -5.61
CA THR A 179 -7.73 -7.06 -4.47
C THR A 179 -9.14 -6.54 -4.63
N ILE A 180 -9.31 -5.25 -4.97
CA ILE A 180 -10.62 -4.63 -5.19
C ILE A 180 -11.38 -5.40 -6.28
N THR A 181 -10.74 -5.71 -7.40
CA THR A 181 -11.39 -6.46 -8.48
C THR A 181 -11.85 -7.85 -8.02
N ARG A 182 -11.02 -8.58 -7.25
CA ARG A 182 -11.40 -9.90 -6.71
C ARG A 182 -12.55 -9.82 -5.72
N PHE A 183 -12.52 -8.82 -4.84
CA PHE A 183 -13.56 -8.59 -3.85
C PHE A 183 -14.91 -8.28 -4.50
N ILE A 184 -14.94 -7.34 -5.46
CA ILE A 184 -16.17 -7.00 -6.20
C ILE A 184 -16.64 -8.19 -7.04
N ALA A 185 -15.73 -8.96 -7.65
CA ALA A 185 -16.10 -10.15 -8.39
C ALA A 185 -16.79 -11.22 -7.52
N ALA A 186 -16.32 -11.43 -6.27
CA ALA A 186 -16.97 -12.34 -5.32
C ALA A 186 -18.40 -11.87 -4.96
N ILE A 187 -18.58 -10.57 -4.69
CA ILE A 187 -19.91 -9.98 -4.46
C ILE A 187 -20.81 -10.17 -5.68
N LEU A 188 -20.28 -9.91 -6.88
CA LEU A 188 -21.02 -10.05 -8.13
C LEU A 188 -21.52 -11.49 -8.33
N ILE A 189 -20.67 -12.48 -8.08
CA ILE A 189 -21.06 -13.90 -8.16
C ILE A 189 -22.17 -14.18 -7.14
N ALA A 190 -22.04 -13.71 -5.90
CA ALA A 190 -23.03 -13.92 -4.86
C ALA A 190 -24.40 -13.32 -5.21
N VAL A 191 -24.42 -12.05 -5.58
CA VAL A 191 -25.64 -11.32 -5.99
C VAL A 191 -26.27 -11.96 -7.23
N SER A 192 -25.47 -12.42 -8.19
CA SER A 192 -25.96 -13.08 -9.41
C SER A 192 -26.66 -14.41 -9.09
N ILE A 193 -26.05 -15.23 -8.22
CA ILE A 193 -26.65 -16.50 -7.78
C ILE A 193 -27.94 -16.24 -7.01
N GLU A 194 -27.93 -15.27 -6.10
CA GLU A 194 -29.12 -14.91 -5.30
C GLU A 194 -30.28 -14.40 -6.17
N GLY A 195 -29.99 -13.55 -7.16
CA GLY A 195 -30.98 -13.08 -8.14
C GLY A 195 -31.58 -14.21 -8.98
N LEU A 196 -30.75 -15.17 -9.41
CA LEU A 196 -31.23 -16.33 -10.16
C LEU A 196 -32.12 -17.24 -9.30
N LEU A 197 -31.76 -17.44 -8.02
CA LEU A 197 -32.57 -18.20 -7.08
C LEU A 197 -33.93 -17.55 -6.83
N LEU A 198 -33.99 -16.22 -6.70
CA LEU A 198 -35.25 -15.48 -6.59
C LEU A 198 -36.12 -15.64 -7.85
N LEU A 199 -35.53 -15.62 -9.04
CA LEU A 199 -36.26 -15.87 -10.30
C LEU A 199 -36.86 -17.28 -10.33
N PHE A 200 -36.09 -18.29 -9.94
CA PHE A 200 -36.57 -19.67 -9.86
C PHE A 200 -37.71 -19.82 -8.85
N LYS A 201 -37.56 -19.26 -7.64
CA LYS A 201 -38.64 -19.27 -6.62
C LYS A 201 -39.90 -18.57 -7.13
N GLY A 202 -39.74 -17.45 -7.82
CA GLY A 202 -40.84 -16.74 -8.46
C GLY A 202 -41.55 -17.58 -9.52
N SER A 203 -40.79 -18.29 -10.35
CA SER A 203 -41.34 -19.18 -11.38
C SER A 203 -42.04 -20.42 -10.82
N LEU A 204 -41.72 -20.83 -9.59
CA LEU A 204 -42.34 -21.98 -8.90
C LEU A 204 -43.63 -21.62 -8.15
N GLY A 205 -44.12 -20.38 -8.31
CA GLY A 205 -45.42 -19.95 -7.76
C GLY A 205 -45.35 -18.79 -6.76
N GLN A 206 -44.15 -18.31 -6.39
CA GLN A 206 -43.96 -17.15 -5.51
C GLN A 206 -43.82 -15.86 -6.33
N SER A 207 -44.83 -15.53 -7.14
CA SER A 207 -44.76 -14.45 -8.14
C SER A 207 -44.38 -13.08 -7.57
N GLU A 208 -44.64 -12.85 -6.27
CA GLU A 208 -44.18 -11.67 -5.52
C GLU A 208 -42.64 -11.49 -5.51
N LEU A 209 -41.88 -12.57 -5.69
CA LEU A 209 -40.42 -12.54 -5.74
C LEU A 209 -39.85 -12.16 -7.10
N LEU A 210 -40.67 -12.13 -8.16
CA LEU A 210 -40.20 -11.81 -9.52
C LEU A 210 -39.68 -10.38 -9.63
N TRP A 211 -40.37 -9.41 -9.03
CA TRP A 211 -39.92 -8.01 -9.03
C TRP A 211 -38.61 -7.81 -8.26
N PRO A 212 -38.47 -8.32 -7.01
CA PRO A 212 -37.19 -8.36 -6.31
C PRO A 212 -36.07 -9.02 -7.13
N ALA A 213 -36.36 -10.17 -7.76
CA ALA A 213 -35.40 -10.88 -8.61
C ALA A 213 -34.87 -10.00 -9.75
N VAL A 214 -35.76 -9.31 -10.48
CA VAL A 214 -35.37 -8.41 -11.56
C VAL A 214 -34.53 -7.25 -11.02
N GLY A 215 -34.89 -6.71 -9.85
CA GLY A 215 -34.11 -5.66 -9.18
C GLY A 215 -32.69 -6.11 -8.82
N VAL A 216 -32.55 -7.29 -8.22
CA VAL A 216 -31.25 -7.89 -7.88
C VAL A 216 -30.42 -8.18 -9.13
N MET A 217 -31.05 -8.71 -10.19
CA MET A 217 -30.38 -8.96 -11.47
C MET A 217 -29.93 -7.66 -12.15
N GLY A 218 -30.75 -6.61 -12.09
CA GLY A 218 -30.38 -5.27 -12.55
C GLY A 218 -29.17 -4.71 -11.78
N CYS A 219 -29.12 -4.90 -10.46
CA CYS A 219 -27.96 -4.55 -9.65
C CYS A 219 -26.71 -5.34 -10.05
N ALA A 220 -26.85 -6.65 -10.30
CA ALA A 220 -25.74 -7.50 -10.75
C ALA A 220 -25.16 -7.02 -12.09
N VAL A 221 -26.02 -6.69 -13.06
CA VAL A 221 -25.61 -6.11 -14.35
C VAL A 221 -24.92 -4.76 -14.15
N GLY A 222 -25.47 -3.89 -13.30
CA GLY A 222 -24.85 -2.61 -12.96
C GLY A 222 -23.44 -2.76 -12.35
N LEU A 223 -23.29 -3.69 -11.40
CA LEU A 223 -22.00 -4.05 -10.79
C LEU A 223 -21.03 -4.61 -11.83
N LEU A 224 -21.50 -5.47 -12.74
CA LEU A 224 -20.68 -6.04 -13.81
C LEU A 224 -20.15 -4.96 -14.76
N LEU A 225 -21.02 -4.04 -15.19
CA LEU A 225 -20.64 -2.93 -16.05
C LEU A 225 -19.65 -1.98 -15.36
N ALA A 226 -19.91 -1.64 -14.09
CA ALA A 226 -19.02 -0.80 -13.30
C ALA A 226 -17.64 -1.46 -13.11
N LEU A 227 -17.60 -2.76 -12.79
CA LEU A 227 -16.37 -3.51 -12.66
C LEU A 227 -15.62 -3.61 -14.00
N GLY A 228 -16.33 -3.88 -15.09
CA GLY A 228 -15.76 -3.91 -16.44
C GLY A 228 -15.13 -2.58 -16.84
N LEU A 229 -15.81 -1.47 -16.55
CA LEU A 229 -15.28 -0.12 -16.78
C LEU A 229 -14.05 0.16 -15.90
N TYR A 230 -14.10 -0.18 -14.62
CA TYR A 230 -12.97 -0.02 -13.69
C TYR A 230 -11.72 -0.77 -14.18
N VAL A 231 -11.87 -2.04 -14.59
CA VAL A 231 -10.77 -2.87 -15.10
C VAL A 231 -10.24 -2.30 -16.42
N PHE A 232 -11.12 -1.88 -17.33
CA PHE A 232 -10.71 -1.30 -18.61
C PHE A 232 -9.90 0.00 -18.45
N LEU A 233 -10.37 0.92 -17.60
CA LEU A 233 -9.66 2.17 -17.31
C LEU A 233 -8.31 1.90 -16.63
N GLY A 234 -8.26 0.92 -15.72
CA GLY A 234 -7.03 0.49 -15.08
C GLY A 234 -5.99 -0.04 -16.08
N ALA A 235 -6.39 -0.95 -16.96
CA ALA A 235 -5.52 -1.50 -18.00
C ALA A 235 -5.02 -0.43 -18.98
N ARG A 236 -5.89 0.52 -19.35
CA ARG A 236 -5.52 1.64 -20.23
C ARG A 236 -4.50 2.56 -19.58
N ALA A 237 -4.63 2.87 -18.28
CA ALA A 237 -3.65 3.68 -17.56
C ALA A 237 -2.28 3.00 -17.51
N GLU A 238 -2.24 1.69 -17.28
CA GLU A 238 -0.99 0.91 -17.27
C GLU A 238 -0.32 0.89 -18.65
N ALA A 239 -1.08 0.72 -19.73
CA ALA A 239 -0.55 0.79 -21.10
C ALA A 239 0.06 2.18 -21.44
N LEU A 240 -0.58 3.27 -20.99
CA LEU A 240 -0.06 4.63 -21.18
C LEU A 240 1.24 4.89 -20.41
N LEU A 241 1.35 4.36 -19.19
CA LEU A 241 2.59 4.48 -18.40
C LEU A 241 3.75 3.70 -19.04
N VAL A 242 3.50 2.48 -19.52
CA VAL A 242 4.52 1.66 -20.20
C VAL A 242 5.02 2.34 -21.47
N SER A 243 4.10 2.85 -22.30
CA SER A 243 4.44 3.56 -23.54
C SER A 243 5.18 4.89 -23.29
N ALA A 244 4.85 5.62 -22.22
CA ALA A 244 5.60 6.81 -21.81
C ALA A 244 7.02 6.46 -21.35
N SER A 245 7.19 5.36 -20.61
CA SER A 245 8.50 4.89 -20.14
C SER A 245 9.40 4.34 -21.25
N GLN A 246 8.83 3.91 -22.38
CA GLN A 246 9.57 3.34 -23.51
C GLN A 246 10.07 4.36 -24.53
N ARG A 247 9.72 5.66 -24.41
CA ARG A 247 10.30 6.70 -25.27
C ARG A 247 11.81 6.78 -25.00
N PRO A 248 12.68 6.31 -25.93
CA PRO A 248 14.11 6.42 -25.74
C PRO A 248 14.45 7.91 -25.71
N SER A 249 15.31 8.31 -24.79
CA SER A 249 15.91 9.63 -24.74
C SER A 249 16.74 9.88 -26.01
N LEU A 250 16.08 10.22 -27.12
CA LEU A 250 16.65 10.71 -28.39
C LEU A 250 17.12 12.15 -28.22
N ARG A 251 18.01 12.37 -27.26
CA ARG A 251 18.72 13.64 -27.08
C ARG A 251 20.15 13.41 -26.61
N ARG A 252 20.88 12.52 -27.28
CA ARG A 252 22.32 12.73 -27.46
C ARG A 252 22.47 13.52 -28.75
N LEU A 253 22.60 14.84 -28.62
CA LEU A 253 23.03 15.71 -29.72
C LEU A 253 24.40 15.22 -30.21
N PRO A 254 24.71 15.30 -31.52
CA PRO A 254 26.01 14.89 -32.03
C PRO A 254 27.09 15.81 -31.45
N GLN A 255 27.92 15.29 -30.54
CA GLN A 255 29.17 15.93 -30.15
C GLN A 255 30.18 15.80 -31.29
N ASN A 256 30.09 16.77 -32.19
CA ASN A 256 31.20 17.49 -32.79
C ASN A 256 32.55 16.72 -32.92
N GLN A 257 32.72 15.95 -34.00
CA GLN A 257 34.03 15.50 -34.46
C GLN A 257 34.75 16.61 -35.26
N SER A 258 35.10 17.71 -34.59
CA SER A 258 35.92 18.77 -35.19
C SER A 258 37.15 19.12 -34.34
N GLU A 259 37.86 18.12 -33.82
CA GLU A 259 39.15 18.34 -33.14
C GLU A 259 40.31 17.42 -33.58
N SER A 260 40.14 16.58 -34.61
CA SER A 260 41.22 15.68 -35.08
C SER A 260 41.94 16.14 -36.36
N ARG A 261 41.89 17.44 -36.72
CA ARG A 261 42.59 17.97 -37.93
C ARG A 261 43.66 19.04 -37.69
N VAL A 262 44.05 19.33 -36.44
CA VAL A 262 45.07 20.37 -36.17
C VAL A 262 46.37 19.83 -35.53
N GLN A 263 46.44 18.55 -35.15
CA GLN A 263 47.68 17.91 -34.66
C GLN A 263 48.16 16.82 -35.61
N GLY A 264 48.68 17.23 -36.77
CA GLY A 264 49.35 16.32 -37.71
C GLY A 264 50.42 16.97 -38.58
N THR A 265 50.57 18.30 -38.52
CA THR A 265 51.48 19.06 -39.38
C THR A 265 52.49 19.85 -38.55
N ARG A 266 53.26 19.17 -37.70
CA ARG A 266 54.46 19.74 -37.03
C ARG A 266 55.28 18.64 -36.34
N ALA A 267 55.93 17.78 -37.10
CA ALA A 267 57.13 17.03 -36.68
C ALA A 267 57.61 16.10 -37.81
N ALA A 268 58.37 16.65 -38.77
CA ALA A 268 59.38 15.93 -39.57
C ALA A 268 60.08 16.97 -40.46
N GLY A 269 60.97 17.74 -39.85
CA GLY A 269 61.76 18.77 -40.50
C GLY A 269 63.02 19.00 -39.68
N SER A 270 63.97 18.08 -39.82
CA SER A 270 65.40 18.20 -39.50
C SER A 270 66.10 16.95 -39.98
#